data_AF-A0A7Y2C3Y8-F1
#
_entry.id   AF-A0A7Y2C3Y8-F1
#
_cell.length_a   1.000
_cell.length_b   1.000
_cell.length_c   1.000
_cell.angle_alpha   90.00
_cell.angle_beta   90.00
_cell.angle_gamma   90.00
#
_symmetry.space_group_name_H-M   'P 1'
#
loop_
_entity.id
_entity.type
_entity.pdbx_description
1 polymer ?
#
loop_
_entity_poly.entity_id
_entity_poly.type
_entity_poly.pdbx_seq_one_letter_code
_entity_poly.pdbx_strand_id
1 'polypeptide(L)'
;MSLLQKTFELGNLKLFIFFFICILMVPPSNAQPERINQDGLEIPRSLSRKFKRDAARLALRLESKEEDLRYLDINIPKRNIQQIYQMLTKIYQSEERARSVAKCNVHTFPNPSIDHMVLIFERDVEWAWPLLDGINETDSEEFNELLDDYDLVIDRHVQWNDTQDAITIRSKEPLNMAALANEFYNIDGIKNIDLGIPKIGGNDINLWRKSNGWEFEFVLRFGSYVAGKGNVYIWTFFVDDLGAVDFVSEGGDPLPEYMKCNFSDFKPIFVKN
;
A
#
# COMPACT_ATOMS: atom_id res chain seq x y z
N MET A 1 21.49 78.40 12.27
CA MET A 1 21.03 77.53 13.37
C MET A 1 21.99 76.36 13.44
N SER A 2 23.13 76.50 14.14
CA SER A 2 23.29 76.28 15.59
C SER A 2 23.04 74.80 15.94
N LEU A 3 24.09 73.98 15.91
CA LEU A 3 24.90 73.57 17.07
C LEU A 3 24.22 72.48 17.90
N LEU A 4 24.82 71.27 17.91
CA LEU A 4 25.40 70.71 19.14
C LEU A 4 26.09 69.36 18.86
N GLN A 5 27.42 69.44 18.74
CA GLN A 5 28.34 68.37 19.13
C GLN A 5 28.12 68.02 20.60
N LYS A 6 28.20 66.73 20.93
CA LYS A 6 28.66 66.28 22.24
C LYS A 6 29.59 65.08 22.09
N THR A 7 30.85 65.39 22.33
CA THR A 7 31.97 64.52 22.66
C THR A 7 31.67 63.72 23.94
N PHE A 8 32.08 62.45 23.97
CA PHE A 8 32.26 61.72 25.22
C PHE A 8 33.57 60.91 25.14
N GLU A 9 34.31 60.99 26.24
CA GLU A 9 35.72 60.64 26.35
C GLU A 9 35.95 59.14 26.52
N LEU A 10 37.05 58.66 25.93
CA LEU A 10 37.56 57.31 26.10
C LEU A 10 38.58 57.29 27.26
N GLY A 11 38.10 57.02 28.47
CA GLY A 11 38.93 56.77 29.64
C GLY A 11 39.38 55.31 29.71
N ASN A 12 40.68 55.08 29.55
CA ASN A 12 41.34 53.82 29.88
C ASN A 12 41.23 53.53 31.39
N LEU A 13 40.62 52.40 31.78
CA LEU A 13 40.92 51.78 33.05
C LEU A 13 40.94 50.25 32.92
N LYS A 14 42.17 49.73 32.92
CA LYS A 14 42.47 48.31 33.07
C LYS A 14 41.99 47.85 34.43
N LEU A 15 41.10 46.86 34.49
CA LEU A 15 40.94 46.02 35.68
C LEU A 15 40.90 44.56 35.26
N PHE A 16 42.04 43.91 35.47
CA PHE A 16 42.22 42.47 35.40
C PHE A 16 41.34 41.79 36.45
N ILE A 17 40.36 40.99 36.01
CA ILE A 17 39.71 40.00 36.86
C ILE A 17 40.06 38.63 36.27
N PHE A 18 41.04 37.98 36.89
CA PHE A 18 41.34 36.56 36.70
C PHE A 18 40.23 35.74 37.36
N PHE A 19 39.30 35.21 36.56
CA PHE A 19 38.38 34.17 37.02
C PHE A 19 39.09 32.82 36.92
N PHE A 20 39.53 32.32 38.07
CA PHE A 20 40.08 30.97 38.22
C PHE A 20 38.89 29.99 38.21
N ILE A 21 38.50 29.51 37.03
CA ILE A 21 37.51 28.43 36.90
C ILE A 21 38.27 27.11 37.05
N CYS A 22 38.12 26.49 38.22
CA CYS A 22 38.49 25.11 38.45
C CYS A 22 37.68 24.21 37.51
N ILE A 23 38.32 23.73 36.45
CA ILE A 23 37.84 22.63 35.61
C ILE A 23 37.86 21.39 36.48
N LEU A 24 36.69 20.98 36.99
CA LEU A 24 36.48 19.62 37.45
C LEU A 24 36.60 18.72 36.21
N MET A 25 37.73 18.02 36.09
CA MET A 25 37.88 16.91 35.16
C MET A 25 36.92 15.80 35.58
N VAL A 26 35.71 15.84 35.03
CA VAL A 26 34.86 14.66 34.94
C VAL A 26 35.55 13.73 33.92
N PRO A 27 35.95 12.50 34.30
CA PRO A 27 36.50 11.57 33.33
C PRO A 27 35.47 11.37 32.21
N PRO A 28 35.87 11.35 30.92
CA PRO A 28 34.96 10.97 29.86
C PRO A 28 34.49 9.55 30.14
N SER A 29 33.25 9.42 30.60
CA SER A 29 32.49 8.19 30.56
C SER A 29 32.39 7.79 29.10
N ASN A 30 33.35 6.99 28.63
CA ASN A 30 33.29 6.27 27.36
C ASN A 30 32.25 5.13 27.43
N ALA A 31 31.06 5.44 27.94
CA ALA A 31 29.87 4.69 27.63
C ALA A 31 29.46 5.13 26.22
N GLN A 32 30.06 4.49 25.21
CA GLN A 32 29.40 4.45 23.91
C GLN A 32 28.00 3.91 24.15
N PRO A 33 26.93 4.55 23.65
CA PRO A 33 25.65 3.88 23.60
C PRO A 33 25.87 2.61 22.79
N GLU A 34 25.68 1.48 23.45
CA GLU A 34 25.63 0.17 22.84
C GLU A 34 24.63 0.29 21.69
N ARG A 35 25.13 0.39 20.45
CA ARG A 35 24.31 0.19 19.28
C ARG A 35 23.86 -1.26 19.39
N ILE A 36 22.70 -1.47 19.99
CA ILE A 36 21.93 -2.69 19.81
C ILE A 36 21.80 -2.78 18.29
N ASN A 37 22.55 -3.72 17.70
CA ASN A 37 22.33 -4.12 16.33
C ASN A 37 20.86 -4.51 16.27
N GLN A 38 20.04 -3.62 15.70
CA GLN A 38 18.77 -4.03 15.14
C GLN A 38 19.15 -4.97 14.00
N ASP A 39 19.32 -6.25 14.31
CA ASP A 39 19.01 -7.30 13.35
C ASP A 39 17.53 -7.12 13.03
N GLY A 40 17.26 -6.16 12.14
CA GLY A 40 15.93 -5.77 11.74
C GLY A 40 15.29 -7.00 11.15
N LEU A 41 14.15 -7.40 11.71
CA LEU A 41 13.40 -8.54 11.23
C LEU A 41 13.24 -8.46 9.71
N GLU A 42 13.85 -9.41 8.99
CA GLU A 42 13.79 -9.44 7.54
C GLU A 42 12.38 -9.83 7.09
N ILE A 43 11.83 -9.07 6.13
CA ILE A 43 10.50 -9.33 5.60
C ILE A 43 10.61 -10.37 4.48
N PRO A 44 9.88 -11.50 4.55
CA PRO A 44 9.91 -12.50 3.49
C PRO A 44 9.57 -11.88 2.14
N ARG A 45 10.30 -12.25 1.07
CA ARG A 45 10.09 -11.72 -0.29
C ARG A 45 8.64 -11.89 -0.77
N SER A 46 7.97 -12.98 -0.39
CA SER A 46 6.56 -13.20 -0.69
C SER A 46 5.65 -12.15 -0.05
N LEU A 47 5.87 -11.83 1.24
CA LEU A 47 5.11 -10.82 1.96
C LEU A 47 5.42 -9.41 1.45
N SER A 48 6.69 -9.10 1.17
CA SER A 48 7.09 -7.82 0.58
C SER A 48 6.35 -7.53 -0.73
N ARG A 49 6.24 -8.53 -1.62
CA ARG A 49 5.46 -8.39 -2.87
C ARG A 49 3.98 -8.10 -2.62
N LYS A 50 3.36 -8.77 -1.64
CA LYS A 50 1.96 -8.52 -1.26
C LYS A 50 1.78 -7.11 -0.70
N PHE A 51 2.65 -6.67 0.21
CA PHE A 51 2.61 -5.31 0.76
C PHE A 51 2.81 -4.22 -0.30
N LYS A 52 3.64 -4.45 -1.33
CA LYS A 52 3.74 -3.50 -2.46
C LYS A 52 2.43 -3.36 -3.21
N ARG A 53 1.71 -4.47 -3.43
CA ARG A 53 0.40 -4.46 -4.08
C ARG A 53 -0.66 -3.81 -3.19
N ASP A 54 -0.63 -4.10 -1.89
CA ASP A 54 -1.50 -3.44 -0.91
C ASP A 54 -1.28 -1.94 -0.89
N ALA A 55 -0.01 -1.51 -0.84
CA ALA A 55 0.35 -0.10 -0.87
C ALA A 55 -0.09 0.61 -2.15
N ALA A 56 0.04 -0.04 -3.31
CA ALA A 56 -0.43 0.51 -4.59
C ALA A 56 -1.95 0.75 -4.59
N ARG A 57 -2.71 -0.22 -4.08
CA ARG A 57 -4.16 -0.10 -3.97
C ARG A 57 -4.59 0.95 -2.96
N LEU A 58 -3.93 0.99 -1.79
CA LEU A 58 -4.18 2.02 -0.79
C LEU A 58 -3.85 3.42 -1.31
N ALA A 59 -2.76 3.57 -2.09
CA ALA A 59 -2.43 4.84 -2.72
C ALA A 59 -3.56 5.31 -3.63
N LEU A 60 -4.08 4.44 -4.51
CA LEU A 60 -5.23 4.80 -5.35
C LEU A 60 -6.49 5.14 -4.56
N ARG A 61 -6.78 4.44 -3.46
CA ARG A 61 -7.91 4.78 -2.58
C ARG A 61 -7.75 6.14 -1.88
N LEU A 62 -6.53 6.65 -1.75
CA LEU A 62 -6.30 8.00 -1.24
C LEU A 62 -6.57 9.03 -2.34
N GLU A 63 -6.06 8.82 -3.55
CA GLU A 63 -6.31 9.71 -4.70
C GLU A 63 -7.81 9.78 -5.04
N SER A 64 -8.51 8.63 -4.96
CA SER A 64 -9.94 8.52 -5.28
C SER A 64 -10.87 9.32 -4.35
N LYS A 65 -10.34 9.93 -3.29
CA LYS A 65 -11.11 10.80 -2.39
C LYS A 65 -11.28 12.20 -2.96
N GLU A 66 -10.37 12.61 -3.83
CA GLU A 66 -10.35 13.94 -4.44
C GLU A 66 -10.97 13.93 -5.84
N GLU A 67 -10.75 12.86 -6.61
CA GLU A 67 -11.23 12.75 -7.99
C GLU A 67 -11.63 11.31 -8.36
N ASP A 68 -12.50 11.14 -9.35
CA ASP A 68 -12.85 9.83 -9.89
C ASP A 68 -11.62 9.17 -10.53
N LEU A 69 -11.38 7.90 -10.21
CA LEU A 69 -10.22 7.14 -10.69
C LEU A 69 -10.06 7.15 -12.21
N ARG A 70 -11.14 7.34 -12.96
CA ARG A 70 -11.11 7.39 -14.43
C ARG A 70 -10.46 8.64 -15.00
N TYR A 71 -10.37 9.73 -14.22
CA TYR A 71 -9.77 10.99 -14.64
C TYR A 71 -8.36 11.21 -14.07
N LEU A 72 -7.92 10.30 -13.20
CA LEU A 72 -6.57 10.30 -12.65
C LEU A 72 -5.57 9.63 -13.61
N ASP A 73 -4.27 9.84 -13.35
CA ASP A 73 -3.22 9.20 -14.13
C ASP A 73 -3.30 7.66 -14.10
N ILE A 74 -2.96 7.02 -15.22
CA ILE A 74 -2.81 5.55 -15.33
C ILE A 74 -1.69 5.06 -14.41
N ASN A 75 -0.59 5.82 -14.34
CA ASN A 75 0.52 5.50 -13.47
C ASN A 75 0.24 5.94 -12.02
N ILE A 76 0.25 4.99 -11.10
CA ILE A 76 0.10 5.28 -9.68
C ILE A 76 1.38 5.98 -9.16
N PRO A 77 1.31 7.13 -8.47
CA PRO A 77 2.49 7.84 -7.98
C PRO A 77 3.39 6.96 -7.11
N LYS A 78 4.59 6.61 -7.62
CA LYS A 78 5.55 5.70 -6.95
C LYS A 78 5.92 6.14 -5.53
N ARG A 79 5.92 7.46 -5.28
CA ARG A 79 6.15 8.04 -3.95
C ARG A 79 5.09 7.58 -2.94
N ASN A 80 3.82 7.60 -3.31
CA ASN A 80 2.71 7.26 -2.41
C ASN A 80 2.72 5.76 -2.11
N ILE A 81 2.96 4.93 -3.14
CA ILE A 81 3.16 3.48 -2.98
C ILE A 81 4.32 3.21 -2.00
N GLN A 82 5.47 3.85 -2.21
CA GLN A 82 6.66 3.59 -1.40
C GLN A 82 6.47 4.03 0.06
N GLN A 83 5.80 5.16 0.31
CA GLN A 83 5.49 5.63 1.66
C GLN A 83 4.55 4.65 2.38
N ILE A 84 3.47 4.21 1.74
CA ILE A 84 2.52 3.26 2.34
C ILE A 84 3.18 1.90 2.55
N TYR A 85 3.97 1.43 1.59
CA TYR A 85 4.76 0.20 1.72
C TYR A 85 5.68 0.27 2.93
N GLN A 86 6.42 1.38 3.11
CA GLN A 86 7.28 1.57 4.27
C GLN A 86 6.50 1.52 5.60
N MET A 87 5.31 2.13 5.66
CA MET A 87 4.46 2.05 6.85
C MET A 87 4.01 0.61 7.14
N LEU A 88 3.53 -0.13 6.14
CA LEU A 88 3.15 -1.55 6.29
C LEU A 88 4.34 -2.41 6.77
N THR A 89 5.54 -2.17 6.22
CA THR A 89 6.75 -2.88 6.65
C THR A 89 7.14 -2.56 8.09
N LYS A 90 7.04 -1.29 8.50
CA LYS A 90 7.30 -0.87 9.88
C LYS A 90 6.30 -1.49 10.86
N ILE A 91 5.01 -1.51 10.50
CA ILE A 91 3.97 -2.18 11.31
C ILE A 91 4.35 -3.64 11.55
N TYR A 92 4.73 -4.36 10.50
CA TYR A 92 5.15 -5.77 10.60
C TYR A 92 6.41 -5.98 11.47
N GLN A 93 7.42 -5.10 11.33
CA GLN A 93 8.70 -5.24 12.03
C GLN A 93 8.59 -4.87 13.50
N SER A 94 7.84 -3.83 13.83
CA SER A 94 7.74 -3.29 15.20
C SER A 94 6.76 -4.08 16.07
N GLU A 95 5.70 -4.67 15.51
CA GLU A 95 4.60 -5.25 16.29
C GLU A 95 4.46 -6.77 16.12
N GLU A 96 4.48 -7.52 17.23
CA GLU A 96 4.25 -8.97 17.18
C GLU A 96 2.83 -9.32 16.72
N ARG A 97 1.84 -8.54 17.14
CA ARG A 97 0.45 -8.68 16.68
C ARG A 97 0.36 -8.54 15.17
N ALA A 98 1.06 -7.58 14.57
CA ALA A 98 1.08 -7.40 13.12
C ALA A 98 1.66 -8.61 12.38
N ARG A 99 2.68 -9.28 12.94
CA ARG A 99 3.22 -10.53 12.38
C ARG A 99 2.21 -11.66 12.43
N SER A 100 1.44 -11.75 13.51
CA SER A 100 0.33 -12.69 13.61
C SER A 100 -0.74 -12.38 12.57
N VAL A 101 -1.19 -11.13 12.45
CA VAL A 101 -2.16 -10.71 11.41
C VAL A 101 -1.69 -11.09 10.01
N ALA A 102 -0.40 -10.93 9.69
CA ALA A 102 0.15 -11.33 8.39
C ALA A 102 -0.01 -12.84 8.10
N LYS A 103 -0.01 -13.71 9.13
CA LYS A 103 -0.27 -15.15 8.96
C LYS A 103 -1.73 -15.45 8.56
N CYS A 104 -2.66 -14.56 8.91
CA CYS A 104 -4.07 -14.64 8.49
C CYS A 104 -4.30 -14.17 7.05
N ASN A 105 -3.25 -13.79 6.30
CA ASN A 105 -3.34 -13.38 4.89
C ASN A 105 -4.38 -12.26 4.69
N VAL A 106 -4.43 -11.31 5.62
CA VAL A 106 -5.23 -10.08 5.50
C VAL A 106 -4.49 -9.14 4.57
N HIS A 107 -5.12 -8.82 3.44
CA HIS A 107 -4.62 -7.96 2.38
C HIS A 107 -5.74 -7.03 1.92
N THR A 108 -5.38 -5.99 1.18
CA THR A 108 -6.36 -5.07 0.61
C THR A 108 -7.35 -5.83 -0.29
N PHE A 109 -8.63 -5.55 -0.11
CA PHE A 109 -9.68 -6.05 -0.98
C PHE A 109 -9.43 -5.52 -2.40
N PRO A 110 -9.58 -6.31 -3.48
CA PRO A 110 -9.23 -5.92 -4.85
C PRO A 110 -10.22 -4.91 -5.47
N ASN A 111 -10.37 -3.77 -4.80
CA ASN A 111 -11.12 -2.60 -5.23
C ASN A 111 -10.35 -1.34 -4.76
N PRO A 112 -9.81 -0.50 -5.66
CA PRO A 112 -9.85 -0.64 -7.11
C PRO A 112 -8.97 -1.78 -7.65
N SER A 113 -9.21 -2.17 -8.92
CA SER A 113 -8.29 -3.07 -9.63
C SER A 113 -6.99 -2.36 -9.94
N ILE A 114 -5.88 -3.08 -9.85
CA ILE A 114 -4.54 -2.53 -10.07
C ILE A 114 -3.71 -3.30 -11.08
N ASP A 115 -4.19 -4.43 -11.59
CA ASP A 115 -3.34 -5.33 -12.37
C ASP A 115 -4.05 -6.10 -13.48
N HIS A 116 -5.36 -5.99 -13.57
CA HIS A 116 -6.10 -6.64 -14.65
C HIS A 116 -7.45 -5.97 -14.91
N MET A 117 -7.93 -6.20 -16.12
CA MET A 117 -9.29 -5.91 -16.56
C MET A 117 -9.68 -6.90 -17.66
N VAL A 118 -10.97 -7.01 -17.92
CA VAL A 118 -11.53 -7.83 -18.99
C VAL A 118 -12.19 -6.90 -20.00
N LEU A 119 -11.70 -6.90 -21.23
CA LEU A 119 -12.34 -6.20 -22.34
C LEU A 119 -13.32 -7.14 -23.02
N ILE A 120 -14.53 -6.67 -23.28
CA ILE A 120 -15.57 -7.39 -24.00
C ILE A 120 -15.84 -6.62 -25.29
N PHE A 121 -15.75 -7.30 -26.43
CA PHE A 121 -15.79 -6.69 -27.76
C PHE A 121 -16.63 -7.51 -28.75
N GLU A 122 -17.00 -6.89 -29.86
CA GLU A 122 -17.72 -7.53 -30.97
C GLU A 122 -16.86 -8.63 -31.62
N ARG A 123 -17.41 -9.84 -31.80
CA ARG A 123 -16.65 -10.97 -32.37
C ARG A 123 -16.14 -10.70 -33.78
N ASP A 124 -16.87 -9.92 -34.57
CA ASP A 124 -16.57 -9.63 -35.97
C ASP A 124 -15.65 -8.42 -36.17
N VAL A 125 -15.12 -7.83 -35.10
CA VAL A 125 -14.20 -6.70 -35.22
C VAL A 125 -12.86 -7.12 -35.81
N GLU A 126 -12.42 -6.42 -36.86
CA GLU A 126 -11.26 -6.82 -37.67
C GLU A 126 -9.96 -6.85 -36.87
N TRP A 127 -9.75 -5.88 -35.98
CA TRP A 127 -8.50 -5.81 -35.21
C TRP A 127 -8.28 -7.01 -34.30
N ALA A 128 -9.35 -7.73 -33.92
CA ALA A 128 -9.28 -8.86 -33.01
C ALA A 128 -9.05 -10.20 -33.70
N TRP A 129 -9.02 -10.26 -35.04
CA TRP A 129 -8.89 -11.52 -35.78
C TRP A 129 -7.66 -12.35 -35.39
N PRO A 130 -6.46 -11.78 -35.18
CA PRO A 130 -5.30 -12.56 -34.75
C PRO A 130 -5.52 -13.33 -33.43
N LEU A 131 -6.39 -12.82 -32.55
CA LEU A 131 -6.71 -13.47 -31.27
C LEU A 131 -7.42 -14.81 -31.46
N LEU A 132 -8.12 -15.01 -32.59
CA LEU A 132 -8.79 -16.28 -32.92
C LEU A 132 -7.78 -17.39 -33.25
N ASP A 133 -6.62 -17.00 -33.77
CA ASP A 133 -5.49 -17.90 -34.05
C ASP A 133 -4.58 -18.11 -32.83
N GLY A 134 -4.97 -17.56 -31.67
CA GLY A 134 -4.21 -17.66 -30.42
C GLY A 134 -2.97 -16.78 -30.37
N ILE A 135 -2.90 -15.75 -31.23
CA ILE A 135 -1.86 -14.73 -31.21
C ILE A 135 -2.22 -13.70 -30.14
N ASN A 136 -1.27 -13.29 -29.31
CA ASN A 136 -1.51 -12.33 -28.20
C ASN A 136 -1.22 -10.88 -28.62
N GLU A 137 -1.54 -10.55 -29.86
CA GLU A 137 -1.39 -9.23 -30.49
C GLU A 137 -2.66 -8.95 -31.29
N THR A 138 -2.89 -7.68 -31.63
CA THR A 138 -4.04 -7.26 -32.44
C THR A 138 -3.58 -6.61 -33.74
N ASP A 139 -4.48 -6.38 -34.69
CA ASP A 139 -4.18 -5.57 -35.88
C ASP A 139 -4.46 -4.07 -35.67
N SER A 140 -4.84 -3.65 -34.46
CA SER A 140 -5.04 -2.23 -34.10
C SER A 140 -3.75 -1.63 -33.54
N GLU A 141 -3.23 -0.61 -34.23
CA GLU A 141 -2.05 0.15 -33.78
C GLU A 141 -2.31 0.80 -32.42
N GLU A 142 -3.44 1.50 -32.24
CA GLU A 142 -3.84 2.12 -30.96
C GLU A 142 -3.93 1.11 -29.82
N PHE A 143 -4.46 -0.08 -30.08
CA PHE A 143 -4.55 -1.13 -29.07
C PHE A 143 -3.16 -1.62 -28.64
N ASN A 144 -2.30 -1.90 -29.62
CA ASN A 144 -0.96 -2.41 -29.35
C ASN A 144 -0.06 -1.34 -28.71
N GLU A 145 -0.20 -0.07 -29.07
CA GLU A 145 0.48 1.05 -28.40
C GLU A 145 0.14 1.08 -26.90
N LEU A 146 -1.13 0.92 -26.53
CA LEU A 146 -1.52 0.81 -25.12
C LEU A 146 -0.93 -0.42 -24.44
N LEU A 147 -0.81 -1.56 -25.14
CA LEU A 147 -0.15 -2.73 -24.57
C LEU A 147 1.33 -2.46 -24.29
N ASP A 148 2.03 -1.85 -25.23
CA ASP A 148 3.46 -1.58 -25.15
C ASP A 148 3.79 -0.49 -24.13
N ASP A 149 3.08 0.65 -24.15
CA ASP A 149 3.33 1.80 -23.28
C ASP A 149 3.20 1.46 -21.79
N TYR A 150 2.32 0.50 -21.47
CA TYR A 150 2.00 0.12 -20.10
C TYR A 150 2.46 -1.31 -19.71
N ASP A 151 3.31 -1.96 -20.54
CA ASP A 151 3.83 -3.33 -20.32
C ASP A 151 2.68 -4.31 -19.98
N LEU A 152 1.62 -4.27 -20.78
CA LEU A 152 0.42 -5.09 -20.64
C LEU A 152 0.55 -6.36 -21.50
N VAL A 153 -0.13 -7.40 -21.06
CA VAL A 153 -0.22 -8.67 -21.81
C VAL A 153 -1.66 -9.11 -21.93
N ILE A 154 -2.00 -9.66 -23.09
CA ILE A 154 -3.24 -10.43 -23.28
C ILE A 154 -3.02 -11.82 -22.65
N ASP A 155 -3.65 -12.05 -21.49
CA ASP A 155 -3.51 -13.27 -20.68
C ASP A 155 -4.41 -14.39 -21.18
N ARG A 156 -5.59 -14.03 -21.69
CA ARG A 156 -6.62 -14.99 -22.09
C ARG A 156 -7.59 -14.38 -23.08
N HIS A 157 -7.98 -15.17 -24.08
CA HIS A 157 -9.11 -14.91 -24.98
C HIS A 157 -10.17 -16.00 -24.79
N VAL A 158 -11.44 -15.61 -24.62
CA VAL A 158 -12.60 -16.52 -24.52
C VAL A 158 -13.80 -15.98 -25.28
N GLN A 159 -14.60 -16.89 -25.81
CA GLN A 159 -15.96 -16.56 -26.25
C GLN A 159 -16.81 -16.13 -25.04
N TRP A 160 -17.38 -14.93 -25.08
CA TRP A 160 -18.19 -14.39 -23.98
C TRP A 160 -19.67 -14.76 -24.11
N ASN A 161 -20.23 -14.60 -25.31
CA ASN A 161 -21.59 -15.02 -25.66
C ASN A 161 -21.69 -15.30 -27.17
N ASP A 162 -22.87 -15.27 -27.76
CA ASP A 162 -23.05 -15.58 -29.19
C ASP A 162 -22.51 -14.49 -30.13
N THR A 163 -22.40 -13.23 -29.67
CA THR A 163 -22.01 -12.09 -30.51
C THR A 163 -20.74 -11.38 -30.05
N GLN A 164 -20.20 -11.74 -28.89
CA GLN A 164 -19.07 -11.07 -28.26
C GLN A 164 -18.02 -12.07 -27.78
N ASP A 165 -16.78 -11.61 -27.85
CA ASP A 165 -15.64 -12.26 -27.25
C ASP A 165 -15.05 -11.38 -26.13
N ALA A 166 -14.21 -11.97 -25.30
CA ALA A 166 -13.59 -11.27 -24.19
C ALA A 166 -12.11 -11.63 -24.04
N ILE A 167 -11.30 -10.62 -23.77
CA ILE A 167 -9.89 -10.77 -23.42
C ILE A 167 -9.61 -10.27 -22.01
N THR A 168 -8.75 -10.99 -21.29
CA THR A 168 -8.19 -10.52 -20.02
C THR A 168 -6.85 -9.85 -20.29
N ILE A 169 -6.76 -8.56 -19.98
CA ILE A 169 -5.50 -7.82 -20.02
C ILE A 169 -4.92 -7.80 -18.60
N ARG A 170 -3.61 -8.03 -18.49
CA ARG A 170 -2.87 -7.94 -17.23
C ARG A 170 -1.71 -6.99 -17.35
N SER A 171 -1.47 -6.20 -16.31
CA SER A 171 -0.23 -5.43 -16.17
C SER A 171 0.75 -6.15 -15.26
N LYS A 172 2.03 -5.95 -15.53
CA LYS A 172 3.12 -6.46 -14.68
C LYS A 172 3.32 -5.61 -13.44
N GLU A 173 3.24 -4.29 -13.58
CA GLU A 173 3.29 -3.33 -12.48
C GLU A 173 1.88 -2.85 -12.09
N PRO A 174 1.63 -2.47 -10.83
CA PRO A 174 0.36 -1.89 -10.43
C PRO A 174 0.03 -0.59 -11.19
N LEU A 175 -1.11 -0.55 -11.87
CA LEU A 175 -1.62 0.64 -12.58
C LEU A 175 -3.01 1.01 -12.08
N ASN A 176 -3.46 2.22 -12.39
CA ASN A 176 -4.86 2.60 -12.23
C ASN A 176 -5.68 2.01 -13.39
N MET A 177 -6.21 0.79 -13.19
CA MET A 177 -6.96 0.09 -14.23
C MET A 177 -8.23 0.81 -14.65
N ALA A 178 -8.80 1.67 -13.79
CA ALA A 178 -9.98 2.46 -14.14
C ALA A 178 -9.65 3.58 -15.14
N ALA A 179 -8.51 4.27 -14.96
CA ALA A 179 -8.02 5.23 -15.95
C ALA A 179 -7.62 4.53 -17.25
N LEU A 180 -6.89 3.42 -17.16
CA LEU A 180 -6.46 2.67 -18.35
C LEU A 180 -7.66 2.14 -19.16
N ALA A 181 -8.71 1.67 -18.48
CA ALA A 181 -9.94 1.27 -19.15
C ALA A 181 -10.56 2.40 -19.97
N ASN A 182 -10.42 3.66 -19.55
CA ASN A 182 -10.94 4.81 -20.28
C ASN A 182 -10.28 4.99 -21.66
N GLU A 183 -9.00 4.62 -21.79
CA GLU A 183 -8.30 4.65 -23.08
C GLU A 183 -8.84 3.57 -24.01
N PHE A 184 -9.03 2.34 -23.52
CA PHE A 184 -9.60 1.25 -24.31
C PHE A 184 -11.05 1.48 -24.74
N TYR A 185 -11.84 2.28 -24.01
CA TYR A 185 -13.20 2.60 -24.42
C TYR A 185 -13.29 3.37 -25.74
N ASN A 186 -12.19 4.00 -26.19
CA ASN A 186 -12.16 4.74 -27.45
C ASN A 186 -11.89 3.85 -28.67
N ILE A 187 -11.46 2.61 -28.46
CA ILE A 187 -11.16 1.66 -29.53
C ILE A 187 -12.47 1.07 -30.07
N ASP A 188 -12.60 1.07 -31.40
CA ASP A 188 -13.79 0.56 -32.08
C ASP A 188 -14.08 -0.91 -31.74
N GLY A 189 -15.37 -1.28 -31.70
CA GLY A 189 -15.82 -2.64 -31.36
C GLY A 189 -15.75 -3.02 -29.87
N ILE A 190 -15.07 -2.25 -29.01
CA ILE A 190 -15.13 -2.44 -27.55
C ILE A 190 -16.54 -2.10 -27.04
N LYS A 191 -17.17 -3.02 -26.29
CA LYS A 191 -18.54 -2.86 -25.78
C LYS A 191 -18.61 -2.66 -24.28
N ASN A 192 -17.71 -3.27 -23.53
CA ASN A 192 -17.69 -3.17 -22.09
C ASN A 192 -16.31 -3.51 -21.54
N ILE A 193 -15.99 -2.97 -20.36
CA ILE A 193 -14.77 -3.29 -19.62
C ILE A 193 -15.15 -3.65 -18.18
N ASP A 194 -14.83 -4.87 -17.77
CA ASP A 194 -14.98 -5.33 -16.39
C ASP A 194 -13.63 -5.24 -15.67
N LEU A 195 -13.56 -4.44 -14.60
CA LEU A 195 -12.36 -4.30 -13.78
C LEU A 195 -12.08 -5.52 -12.88
N GLY A 196 -12.90 -6.58 -12.95
CA GLY A 196 -12.69 -7.82 -12.19
C GLY A 196 -12.93 -7.66 -10.69
N ILE A 197 -13.70 -6.64 -10.28
CA ILE A 197 -13.96 -6.35 -8.88
C ILE A 197 -14.93 -7.39 -8.31
N PRO A 198 -14.54 -8.17 -7.27
CA PRO A 198 -15.43 -9.16 -6.67
C PRO A 198 -16.69 -8.52 -6.09
N LYS A 199 -17.84 -9.14 -6.34
CA LYS A 199 -19.15 -8.67 -5.84
C LYS A 199 -19.38 -8.95 -4.35
N ILE A 200 -18.63 -9.90 -3.79
CA ILE A 200 -18.71 -10.28 -2.37
C ILE A 200 -17.49 -9.70 -1.67
N GLY A 201 -17.72 -9.04 -0.53
CA GLY A 201 -16.64 -8.49 0.29
C GLY A 201 -15.66 -9.56 0.77
N GLY A 202 -14.48 -9.12 1.18
CA GLY A 202 -13.44 -9.99 1.71
C GLY A 202 -12.59 -9.26 2.75
N ASN A 203 -11.45 -9.86 3.08
CA ASN A 203 -10.44 -9.20 3.89
C ASN A 203 -10.04 -7.87 3.26
N ASP A 204 -9.69 -6.92 4.10
CA ASP A 204 -9.26 -5.62 3.64
C ASP A 204 -8.21 -5.01 4.55
N ILE A 205 -7.47 -4.05 4.01
CA ILE A 205 -6.66 -3.12 4.78
C ILE A 205 -7.17 -1.73 4.41
N ASN A 206 -7.50 -0.94 5.42
CA ASN A 206 -7.92 0.44 5.25
C ASN A 206 -6.87 1.40 5.81
N LEU A 207 -6.81 2.60 5.25
CA LEU A 207 -5.83 3.63 5.59
C LEU A 207 -6.50 5.00 5.67
N TRP A 208 -6.26 5.71 6.77
CA TRP A 208 -6.73 7.09 6.96
C TRP A 208 -5.62 7.98 7.49
N ARG A 209 -5.53 9.19 6.94
CA ARG A 209 -4.71 10.25 7.50
C ARG A 209 -5.37 10.78 8.77
N LYS A 210 -4.58 10.93 9.84
CA LYS A 210 -4.95 11.64 11.08
C LYS A 210 -4.05 12.87 11.23
N SER A 211 -4.29 13.68 12.26
CA SER A 211 -3.55 14.94 12.47
C SER A 211 -2.04 14.75 12.66
N ASN A 212 -1.62 13.64 13.26
CA ASN A 212 -0.23 13.35 13.65
C ASN A 212 0.33 12.04 13.06
N GLY A 213 -0.32 11.50 12.02
CA GLY A 213 0.09 10.22 11.45
C GLY A 213 -0.99 9.54 10.61
N TRP A 214 -0.93 8.22 10.58
CA TRP A 214 -1.75 7.35 9.76
C TRP A 214 -2.34 6.22 10.58
N GLU A 215 -3.62 5.96 10.41
CA GLU A 215 -4.32 4.83 11.02
C GLU A 215 -4.52 3.74 9.98
N PHE A 216 -4.13 2.52 10.32
CA PHE A 216 -4.31 1.31 9.52
C PHE A 216 -5.30 0.39 10.24
N GLU A 217 -6.33 -0.06 9.51
CA GLU A 217 -7.21 -1.13 9.98
C GLU A 217 -7.04 -2.38 9.12
N PHE A 218 -6.73 -3.50 9.76
CA PHE A 218 -6.67 -4.82 9.14
C PHE A 218 -7.98 -5.54 9.44
N VAL A 219 -8.77 -5.79 8.41
CA VAL A 219 -10.12 -6.35 8.51
C VAL A 219 -10.10 -7.80 8.03
N LEU A 220 -10.36 -8.73 8.95
CA LEU A 220 -10.55 -10.15 8.65
C LEU A 220 -12.05 -10.46 8.59
N ARG A 221 -12.49 -10.96 7.44
CA ARG A 221 -13.87 -11.39 7.18
C ARG A 221 -13.96 -12.91 7.15
N PHE A 222 -14.90 -13.49 7.89
CA PHE A 222 -15.04 -14.94 8.01
C PHE A 222 -16.49 -15.37 8.24
N GLY A 223 -16.77 -16.67 8.11
CA GLY A 223 -18.12 -17.21 8.20
C GLY A 223 -18.91 -17.10 6.89
N SER A 224 -20.19 -17.51 6.92
CA SER A 224 -21.03 -17.54 5.71
C SER A 224 -21.65 -16.18 5.42
N TYR A 225 -21.25 -15.59 4.29
CA TYR A 225 -21.86 -14.39 3.71
C TYR A 225 -23.03 -14.71 2.74
N VAL A 226 -23.28 -15.99 2.47
CA VAL A 226 -24.39 -16.45 1.61
C VAL A 226 -25.70 -16.57 2.38
N ALA A 227 -25.62 -16.88 3.68
CA ALA A 227 -26.79 -17.10 4.55
C ALA A 227 -26.91 -16.09 5.70
N GLY A 228 -26.04 -15.07 5.76
CA GLY A 228 -25.98 -14.08 6.84
C GLY A 228 -25.03 -12.92 6.56
N LYS A 229 -24.80 -12.06 7.57
CA LYS A 229 -23.93 -10.87 7.44
C LYS A 229 -22.43 -11.20 7.50
N GLY A 230 -22.06 -12.46 7.74
CA GLY A 230 -20.71 -12.91 8.08
C GLY A 230 -20.19 -12.27 9.39
N ASN A 231 -18.96 -12.63 9.76
CA ASN A 231 -18.27 -12.14 10.96
C ASN A 231 -17.07 -11.29 10.57
N VAL A 232 -16.72 -10.30 11.39
CA VAL A 232 -15.63 -9.37 11.14
C VAL A 232 -14.76 -9.22 12.38
N TYR A 233 -13.44 -9.36 12.22
CA TYR A 233 -12.46 -9.01 13.25
C TYR A 233 -11.51 -7.95 12.72
N ILE A 234 -11.14 -6.99 13.57
CA ILE A 234 -10.39 -5.79 13.18
C ILE A 234 -9.20 -5.62 14.12
N TRP A 235 -8.03 -5.31 13.55
CA TRP A 235 -6.88 -4.78 14.27
C TRP A 235 -6.55 -3.39 13.78
N THR A 236 -6.34 -2.46 14.70
CA THR A 236 -6.02 -1.06 14.40
C THR A 236 -4.61 -0.73 14.87
N PHE A 237 -3.81 -0.19 13.95
CA PHE A 237 -2.46 0.29 14.21
C PHE A 237 -2.37 1.77 13.83
N PHE A 238 -1.55 2.51 14.55
CA PHE A 238 -1.22 3.89 14.26
C PHE A 238 0.26 4.01 13.92
N VAL A 239 0.57 4.78 12.90
CA VAL A 239 1.94 5.12 12.51
C VAL A 239 2.08 6.63 12.54
N ASP A 240 2.87 7.16 13.46
CA ASP A 240 3.05 8.61 13.57
C ASP A 240 3.89 9.19 12.41
N ASP A 241 3.98 10.52 12.33
CA ASP A 241 4.76 11.20 11.28
C ASP A 241 6.29 10.97 11.39
N LEU A 242 6.76 10.49 12.54
CA LEU A 242 8.16 10.08 12.75
C LEU A 242 8.37 8.60 12.38
N GLY A 243 7.28 7.87 12.16
CA GLY A 243 7.22 6.46 11.82
C GLY A 243 7.35 5.51 13.02
N ALA A 244 7.06 5.98 14.24
CA ALA A 244 6.78 5.10 15.37
C ALA A 244 5.44 4.40 15.15
N VAL A 245 5.34 3.14 15.59
CA VAL A 245 4.15 2.32 15.40
C VAL A 245 3.56 2.03 16.78
N ASP A 246 2.27 2.27 16.92
CA ASP A 246 1.49 1.92 18.10
C ASP A 246 0.34 0.98 17.72
N PHE A 247 0.15 -0.07 18.50
CA PHE A 247 -1.10 -0.83 18.48
C PHE A 247 -2.20 -0.05 19.20
N VAL A 248 -3.32 0.19 18.51
CA VAL A 248 -4.43 0.99 19.03
C VAL A 248 -5.48 0.10 19.69
N SER A 249 -5.99 -0.89 18.95
CA SER A 249 -7.10 -1.75 19.40
C SER A 249 -7.23 -3.01 18.57
N GLU A 250 -7.94 -3.99 19.12
CA GLU A 250 -8.49 -5.13 18.37
C GLU A 250 -9.92 -5.41 18.85
N GLY A 251 -10.76 -5.90 17.95
CA GLY A 251 -12.16 -6.17 18.28
C GLY A 251 -12.99 -6.67 17.10
N GLY A 252 -14.31 -6.72 17.30
CA GLY A 252 -15.26 -7.33 16.37
C GLY A 252 -15.79 -8.66 16.90
N ASP A 253 -16.20 -9.54 15.99
CA ASP A 253 -16.73 -10.86 16.31
C ASP A 253 -15.63 -11.81 16.83
N PRO A 254 -15.91 -12.64 17.85
CA PRO A 254 -14.88 -13.49 18.44
C PRO A 254 -14.26 -14.44 17.40
N LEU A 255 -12.93 -14.42 17.30
CA LEU A 255 -12.18 -15.35 16.44
C LEU A 255 -12.26 -16.77 17.03
N PRO A 256 -12.77 -17.75 16.26
CA PRO A 256 -12.70 -19.15 16.66
C PRO A 256 -11.24 -19.57 16.87
N GLU A 257 -10.99 -20.51 17.79
CA GLU A 257 -9.65 -20.95 18.15
C GLU A 257 -8.81 -21.38 16.92
N TYR A 258 -9.46 -22.08 15.98
CA TYR A 258 -8.83 -22.55 14.75
C TYR A 258 -8.50 -21.45 13.72
N MET A 259 -9.04 -20.24 13.89
CA MET A 259 -8.77 -19.06 13.05
C MET A 259 -7.85 -18.04 13.71
N LYS A 260 -7.49 -18.23 14.99
CA LYS A 260 -6.50 -17.36 15.63
C LYS A 260 -5.22 -17.42 14.82
N CYS A 261 -4.70 -16.24 14.46
CA CYS A 261 -3.50 -16.10 13.65
C CYS A 261 -2.27 -16.47 14.49
N ASN A 262 -2.14 -17.76 14.84
CA ASN A 262 -1.41 -18.34 15.99
C ASN A 262 -0.37 -17.44 16.67
N PHE A 263 -0.71 -17.07 17.91
CA PHE A 263 0.17 -16.62 18.97
C PHE A 263 0.63 -17.88 19.74
N SER A 264 1.89 -18.31 19.53
CA SER A 264 2.59 -19.44 20.21
C SER A 264 2.00 -20.87 20.11
N ASP A 265 2.79 -21.75 19.50
CA ASP A 265 2.89 -23.23 19.63
C ASP A 265 1.66 -24.04 20.08
N PHE A 266 1.05 -24.72 19.11
CA PHE A 266 0.31 -25.96 19.35
C PHE A 266 1.21 -26.93 20.14
N LYS A 267 0.95 -27.13 21.44
CA LYS A 267 1.46 -28.32 22.14
C LYS A 267 0.82 -29.56 21.51
N PRO A 268 1.59 -30.54 21.03
CA PRO A 268 1.03 -31.77 20.51
C PRO A 268 0.26 -32.48 21.62
N ILE A 269 -1.00 -32.82 21.35
CA ILE A 269 -1.79 -33.73 22.17
C ILE A 269 -1.16 -35.11 21.98
N PHE A 270 -0.36 -35.55 22.95
CA PHE A 270 0.04 -36.95 23.04
C PHE A 270 -1.20 -37.77 23.41
N VAL A 271 -1.75 -38.49 22.44
CA VAL A 271 -2.67 -39.60 22.71
C VAL A 271 -1.81 -40.74 23.25
N LYS A 272 -1.98 -41.08 24.53
CA LYS A 272 -1.47 -42.34 25.07
C LYS A 272 -2.39 -43.46 24.58
N ASN A 273 -1.79 -44.45 23.89
CA ASN A 273 -2.41 -45.75 23.63
C ASN A 273 -2.66 -46.50 24.94
#